data_AF-A0A7J3SNB8-F1
#
_entry.id   AF-A0A7J3SNB8-F1
#
_cell.length_a   1.000
_cell.length_b   1.000
_cell.length_c   1.000
_cell.angle_alpha   90.00
_cell.angle_beta   90.00
_cell.angle_gamma   90.00
#
_symmetry.space_group_name_H-M   'P 1'
#
loop_
_entity.id
_entity.type
_entity.pdbx_description
1 polymer ?
#
loop_
_entity_poly.entity_id
_entity_poly.type
_entity_poly.pdbx_seq_one_letter_code
_entity_poly.pdbx_strand_id
1 'polypeptide(L)'
;VVAFAENKGISSALAILSMVPHGIFELSAFFISASYGTMLGVMFWKRVLGKDGELRSLVAKMPFYVAFTIALLLLAAFIEAFISPLIFAI
;
A
#
# COMPACT_ATOMS: atom_id res chain seq x y z
N VAL A 1 11.78 -4.13 11.82
CA VAL A 1 12.65 -3.08 11.23
C VAL A 1 13.41 -2.31 12.29
N VAL A 2 12.75 -1.65 13.26
CA VAL A 2 13.42 -0.91 14.35
C VAL A 2 14.35 -1.80 15.20
N ALA A 3 13.90 -2.98 15.62
CA ALA A 3 14.74 -3.93 16.35
C ALA A 3 15.93 -4.48 15.53
N PHE A 4 15.83 -4.49 14.19
CA PHE A 4 16.93 -4.86 13.30
C PHE A 4 17.91 -3.69 13.08
N ALA A 5 17.41 -2.46 13.10
CA ALA A 5 18.21 -1.24 13.00
C ALA A 5 19.06 -1.01 14.26
N GLU A 6 18.48 -1.22 15.46
CA GLU A 6 19.23 -1.18 16.72
C GLU A 6 20.36 -2.21 16.75
N ASN A 7 20.13 -3.41 16.23
CA ASN A 7 21.14 -4.46 16.15
C ASN A 7 22.30 -4.11 15.19
N LYS A 8 22.07 -3.20 14.23
CA LYS A 8 23.10 -2.66 13.32
C LYS A 8 23.73 -1.35 13.83
N GLY A 9 23.41 -0.91 15.04
CA GLY A 9 23.92 0.35 15.60
C GLY A 9 23.28 1.61 15.00
N ILE A 10 22.20 1.47 14.24
CA ILE A 10 21.46 2.59 13.65
C ILE A 10 20.46 3.09 14.70
N SER A 11 20.47 4.40 14.97
CA SER A 11 19.50 5.03 15.86
C SER A 11 18.08 4.73 15.40
N SER A 12 17.22 4.30 16.33
CA SER A 12 15.81 4.00 16.06
C SER A 12 15.05 5.18 15.43
N ALA A 13 15.47 6.42 15.76
CA ALA A 13 14.96 7.64 15.14
C ALA A 13 15.27 7.74 13.63
N LEU A 14 16.48 7.33 13.22
CA LEU A 14 16.93 7.34 11.83
C LEU A 14 16.21 6.26 11.01
N ALA A 15 15.98 5.09 11.63
CA ALA A 15 15.18 4.03 11.03
C ALA A 15 13.74 4.50 10.77
N ILE A 16 13.10 5.16 11.73
CA ILE A 16 11.75 5.71 11.56
C ILE A 16 11.73 6.80 10.48
N LEU A 17 12.71 7.71 10.47
CA LEU A 17 12.79 8.79 9.48
C LEU A 17 12.94 8.25 8.05
N SER A 18 13.70 7.17 7.88
CA SER A 18 13.87 6.51 6.58
C SER A 18 12.60 5.85 6.04
N MET A 19 11.63 5.53 6.93
CA MET A 19 10.34 4.92 6.60
C MET A 19 9.29 5.96 6.16
N VAL A 20 9.34 7.17 6.70
CA VAL A 20 8.39 8.25 6.37
C VAL A 20 8.23 8.49 4.85
N PRO A 21 9.31 8.60 4.04
CA PRO A 21 9.17 9.00 2.65
C PRO A 21 8.46 7.97 1.77
N HIS A 22 8.66 6.65 1.98
CA HIS A 22 7.95 5.61 1.21
C HIS A 22 6.65 5.15 1.88
N GLY A 23 6.59 5.15 3.21
CA GLY A 23 5.45 4.63 4.00
C GLY A 23 4.12 5.36 3.72
N ILE A 24 4.16 6.64 3.32
CA ILE A 24 2.94 7.37 2.91
C ILE A 24 2.29 6.72 1.69
N PHE A 25 3.09 6.31 0.71
CA PHE A 25 2.61 5.70 -0.53
C PHE A 25 2.14 4.26 -0.28
N GLU A 26 2.87 3.49 0.53
CA GLU A 26 2.48 2.14 0.92
C GLU A 26 1.16 2.11 1.69
N LEU A 27 1.00 2.99 2.69
CA LEU A 27 -0.25 3.08 3.46
C LEU A 27 -1.42 3.52 2.59
N SER A 28 -1.19 4.47 1.69
CA SER A 28 -2.22 4.91 0.74
C SER A 28 -2.66 3.76 -0.18
N ALA A 29 -1.70 3.03 -0.75
CA ALA A 29 -1.96 1.85 -1.57
C ALA A 29 -2.71 0.76 -0.78
N PHE A 30 -2.31 0.53 0.48
CA PHE A 30 -2.95 -0.41 1.38
C PHE A 30 -4.41 -0.06 1.65
N PHE A 31 -4.72 1.19 2.01
CA PHE A 31 -6.10 1.60 2.29
C PHE A 31 -6.99 1.53 1.04
N ILE A 32 -6.46 1.90 -0.14
CA ILE A 32 -7.20 1.81 -1.39
C ILE A 32 -7.51 0.34 -1.72
N SER A 33 -6.52 -0.54 -1.63
CA SER A 33 -6.70 -1.96 -1.90
C SER A 33 -7.65 -2.62 -0.90
N ALA A 34 -7.49 -2.34 0.40
CA ALA A 34 -8.33 -2.89 1.46
C ALA A 34 -9.79 -2.43 1.33
N SER A 35 -10.01 -1.13 1.13
CA SER A 35 -11.38 -0.59 1.00
C SER A 35 -12.08 -1.11 -0.26
N TYR A 36 -11.41 -1.05 -1.41
CA TYR A 36 -11.99 -1.46 -2.68
C TYR A 36 -12.19 -2.98 -2.76
N GLY A 37 -11.21 -3.75 -2.27
CA GLY A 37 -11.31 -5.21 -2.15
C GLY A 37 -12.44 -5.64 -1.22
N THR A 38 -12.60 -4.97 -0.08
CA THR A 38 -13.71 -5.24 0.85
C THR A 38 -15.05 -4.92 0.19
N MET A 39 -15.16 -3.78 -0.51
CA MET A 39 -16.39 -3.39 -1.20
C MET A 39 -16.77 -4.39 -2.31
N LEU A 40 -15.79 -4.85 -3.09
CA LEU A 40 -15.95 -5.91 -4.07
C LEU A 40 -16.41 -7.23 -3.43
N GLY A 41 -15.77 -7.65 -2.33
CA GLY A 41 -16.13 -8.87 -1.62
C GLY A 41 -17.55 -8.84 -1.06
N VAL A 42 -17.96 -7.71 -0.48
CA VAL A 42 -19.33 -7.52 0.01
C VAL A 42 -20.35 -7.58 -1.14
N MET A 43 -20.07 -6.91 -2.26
CA MET A 43 -20.94 -6.94 -3.44
C MET A 43 -21.02 -8.32 -4.07
N PHE A 44 -19.90 -9.05 -4.10
CA PHE A 44 -19.85 -10.44 -4.55
C PHE A 44 -20.76 -11.33 -3.69
N TRP A 45 -20.65 -11.23 -2.36
CA TRP A 45 -21.49 -12.03 -1.46
C TRP A 45 -22.98 -11.67 -1.56
N LYS A 46 -23.31 -10.38 -1.72
CA LYS A 46 -24.70 -9.95 -1.99
C LYS A 46 -25.24 -10.60 -3.27
N ARG A 47 -24.43 -10.63 -4.34
CA ARG A 47 -24.82 -11.25 -5.61
C ARG A 47 -25.03 -12.77 -5.48
N VAL A 48 -24.15 -13.46 -4.74
CA VAL A 48 -24.28 -14.90 -4.45
C VAL A 48 -25.56 -15.20 -3.66
N LEU A 49 -25.94 -14.32 -2.73
CA LEU A 49 -27.19 -14.43 -1.96
C LEU A 49 -28.44 -13.97 -2.74
N GLY A 50 -28.35 -13.76 -4.06
CA GLY A 50 -29.47 -13.35 -4.89
C GLY A 50 -29.96 -11.91 -4.67
N LYS A 51 -29.18 -11.08 -3.99
CA LYS A 51 -29.49 -9.66 -3.81
C LYS A 51 -28.97 -8.86 -4.99
N ASP A 52 -29.74 -7.87 -5.42
CA ASP A 52 -29.28 -6.92 -6.43
C ASP A 52 -28.10 -6.11 -5.90
N GLY A 53 -27.08 -5.95 -6.75
CA GLY A 53 -25.87 -5.24 -6.43
C GLY A 53 -25.12 -4.85 -7.69
N GLU A 54 -24.42 -3.73 -7.64
CA GLU A 54 -23.70 -3.16 -8.78
C GLU A 54 -22.34 -3.83 -9.04
N LEU A 55 -22.21 -5.14 -8.79
CA LEU A 55 -20.95 -5.88 -8.89
C LEU A 55 -20.27 -5.68 -10.25
N ARG A 56 -21.04 -5.66 -11.34
CA ARG A 56 -20.52 -5.44 -12.70
C ARG A 56 -19.84 -4.07 -12.86
N SER A 57 -20.41 -3.02 -12.27
CA SER A 57 -19.86 -1.66 -12.30
C SER A 57 -18.56 -1.57 -11.51
N LEU A 58 -18.49 -2.23 -10.35
CA LEU A 58 -17.26 -2.31 -9.57
C LEU A 58 -16.19 -3.10 -10.34
N VAL A 59 -16.49 -4.30 -10.83
CA VAL A 59 -15.49 -5.12 -11.54
C VAL A 59 -14.93 -4.38 -12.77
N ALA A 60 -15.75 -3.59 -13.48
CA ALA A 60 -15.29 -2.79 -14.61
C ALA A 60 -14.27 -1.70 -14.21
N LYS A 61 -14.35 -1.16 -12.99
CA LYS A 61 -13.42 -0.15 -12.46
C LYS A 61 -12.20 -0.76 -11.77
N MET A 62 -12.23 -2.06 -11.45
CA MET A 62 -11.15 -2.76 -10.74
C MET A 62 -9.76 -2.56 -11.38
N PRO A 63 -9.57 -2.66 -12.72
CA PRO A 63 -8.26 -2.48 -13.31
C PRO A 63 -7.63 -1.12 -13.02
N PHE A 64 -8.45 -0.07 -12.94
CA PHE A 64 -7.98 1.28 -12.59
C PHE A 64 -7.44 1.33 -11.15
N TYR A 65 -8.19 0.81 -10.18
CA TYR A 65 -7.76 0.80 -8.78
C TYR A 65 -6.53 -0.09 -8.56
N VAL A 66 -6.46 -1.23 -9.25
CA VAL A 66 -5.28 -2.12 -9.20
C VAL A 66 -4.08 -1.41 -9.82
N ALA A 67 -4.21 -0.82 -11.00
CA ALA A 67 -3.12 -0.09 -11.65
C ALA A 67 -2.65 1.11 -10.80
N PHE A 68 -3.59 1.85 -10.20
CA PHE A 68 -3.28 2.97 -9.31
C PHE A 68 -2.54 2.51 -8.04
N THR A 69 -2.98 1.41 -7.43
CA THR A 69 -2.32 0.81 -6.27
C THR A 69 -0.89 0.36 -6.63
N ILE A 70 -0.71 -0.30 -7.79
CA ILE A 70 0.61 -0.72 -8.26
C ILE A 70 1.51 0.50 -8.53
N ALA A 71 0.99 1.57 -9.12
CA ALA A 71 1.76 2.78 -9.35
C ALA A 71 2.26 3.42 -8.04
N LEU A 72 1.41 3.45 -7.00
CA LEU A 72 1.81 3.91 -5.66
C LEU A 72 2.89 3.02 -5.05
N LEU A 73 2.77 1.69 -5.17
CA LEU A 73 3.78 0.76 -4.66
C LEU A 73 5.11 0.87 -5.42
N LEU A 74 5.08 1.05 -6.73
CA LEU A 74 6.30 1.29 -7.52
C LEU A 74 6.97 2.60 -7.12
N LEU A 75 6.19 3.65 -6.87
CA LEU A 75 6.71 4.91 -6.35
C LEU A 75 7.32 4.75 -4.96
N ALA A 76 6.66 4.00 -4.07
CA ALA A 76 7.20 3.67 -2.75
C ALA A 76 8.53 2.90 -2.86
N ALA A 77 8.57 1.86 -3.68
CA ALA A 77 9.77 1.04 -3.89
C ALA A 77 10.91 1.85 -4.53
N PHE A 78 10.60 2.79 -5.43
CA PHE A 78 11.60 3.70 -5.98
C PHE A 78 12.19 4.60 -4.90
N ILE A 79 11.35 5.19 -4.05
CA ILE A 79 11.80 6.00 -2.91
C ILE A 79 12.65 5.16 -1.96
N GLU A 80 12.26 3.93 -1.67
CA GLU A 80 13.01 3.01 -0.83
C GLU A 80 14.36 2.62 -1.46
N ALA A 81 14.43 2.39 -2.77
CA ALA A 81 15.65 1.96 -3.44
C ALA A 81 16.66 3.10 -3.66
N PHE A 82 16.20 4.34 -3.85
CA PHE A 82 17.06 5.46 -4.20
C PHE A 82 17.22 6.50 -3.09
N ILE A 83 16.16 6.79 -2.31
CA ILE A 83 16.16 7.85 -1.30
C ILE A 83 16.52 7.30 0.09
N SER A 84 15.94 6.16 0.49
CA SER A 84 16.24 5.59 1.82
C SER A 84 17.74 5.29 2.03
N PRO A 85 18.53 4.81 1.05
CA PRO A 85 19.97 4.60 1.24
C PRO A 85 20.75 5.90 1.40
N LEU A 86 20.31 7.01 0.77
CA LEU A 86 20.91 8.33 0.97
C LEU A 86 20.74 8.80 2.42
N ILE A 87 19.61 8.47 3.06
CA ILE A 87 19.35 8.81 4.47
C ILE A 87 20.23 7.97 5.40
N PHE A 88 20.43 6.68 5.10
CA PHE A 88 21.31 5.81 5.89
C PHE A 88 22.81 6.03 5.63
N ALA A 89 23.17 6.70 4.53
CA ALA A 89 24.54 7.05 4.19
C ALA A 89 25.04 8.33 4.87
N ILE A 90 24.15 9.09 5.52
CA ILE A 90 24.45 10.27 6.36
C ILE A 90 24.62 9.81 7.81
#